data_AF-P28658-F1
#
_entry.id   AF-P28658-F1
#
_cell.length_a   1.000
_cell.length_b   1.000
_cell.length_c   1.000
_cell.angle_alpha   90.00
_cell.angle_beta   90.00
_cell.angle_gamma   90.00
#
_symmetry.space_group_name_H-M   'P 1'
#
loop_
_entity.id
_entity.type
_entity.pdbx_description
1 polymer ?
#
loop_
_entity_poly.entity_id
_entity_poly.type
_entity_poly.pdbx_seq_one_letter_code
_entity_poly.pdbx_strand_id
1 'polypeptide(L)'
;MAAPRMPPSRLSGIMVPAPIQDLEALRALTALFKEQRNRETAPRTIFQRVLDILKKSTHAVELACRDPSQVEHLASSLQLITECFRCLRNACIECSVNQNSIRNLDTIGVAVDLVLLFRELRVEQDSLLTAFRCGLQFLGNVASRNEESQSIVWVHAFPELFMSCLNHPDKKIVAYCSMILFTSLNAERMKDLEENLNIAINVIEAHQKHPASEWPFLIISDHFLKSPELVEAMYGKLSNQERITLLDIVIAKLVGEEQLTKDDISIFVRHAELIANSFMDQCRNVLKLTSEPHTEDKEALVTIRLLDVLCEMTSNTELLGYLQVFPGLMERVIDVLRVIHEVGKESTNIFSPSDSLKAEGDIEHMTEGFKSHLIRLIGNLCYKNKENQDKVNELDGIPLILDSSNIDDNNPFMMQWVVYAVRNLTEDNSQNQDVIAKMEEQGLADASLLKKMGFEIEKSGDKLILKSNNDIPPP
;
A
#
# COMPACT_ATOMS: atom_id res chain seq x y z
N MET A 1 -3.70 -29.98 -33.92
CA MET A 1 -4.61 -29.31 -34.88
C MET A 1 -3.81 -28.66 -35.99
N ALA A 2 -3.96 -29.06 -37.26
CA ALA A 2 -3.62 -28.16 -38.35
C ALA A 2 -4.86 -27.28 -38.55
N ALA A 3 -4.80 -25.98 -38.23
CA ALA A 3 -5.83 -25.08 -38.72
C ALA A 3 -5.78 -25.19 -40.25
N PRO A 4 -6.79 -25.74 -40.93
CA PRO A 4 -6.77 -25.83 -42.38
C PRO A 4 -6.59 -24.41 -42.91
N ARG A 5 -5.80 -24.23 -43.99
CA ARG A 5 -6.03 -23.05 -44.83
C ARG A 5 -7.52 -23.07 -45.12
N MET A 6 -8.28 -22.11 -44.59
CA MET A 6 -9.53 -21.79 -45.27
C MET A 6 -9.08 -21.39 -46.67
N PRO A 7 -9.46 -22.13 -47.72
CA PRO A 7 -9.27 -21.62 -49.07
C PRO A 7 -9.91 -20.24 -49.11
N PRO A 8 -9.40 -19.30 -49.93
CA PRO A 8 -9.90 -17.93 -49.94
C PRO A 8 -11.42 -17.95 -50.00
N SER A 9 -12.06 -17.54 -48.90
CA SER A 9 -13.51 -17.58 -48.80
C SER A 9 -14.05 -16.57 -49.82
N ARG A 10 -14.96 -17.04 -50.67
CA ARG A 10 -15.71 -16.19 -51.59
C ARG A 10 -17.09 -15.98 -50.98
N LEU A 11 -17.33 -14.81 -50.40
CA LEU A 11 -18.69 -14.36 -50.15
C LEU A 11 -19.18 -13.74 -51.46
N SER A 12 -20.19 -14.37 -52.08
CA SER A 12 -20.87 -13.84 -53.27
C SER A 12 -19.95 -13.48 -54.45
N GLY A 13 -18.87 -14.24 -54.66
CA GLY A 13 -17.97 -14.08 -55.81
C GLY A 13 -16.81 -13.08 -55.64
N ILE A 14 -16.73 -12.36 -54.52
CA ILE A 14 -15.61 -11.44 -54.22
C ILE A 14 -14.60 -12.17 -53.34
N MET A 15 -13.31 -12.11 -53.69
CA MET A 15 -12.23 -12.61 -52.82
C MET A 15 -12.22 -11.80 -51.52
N VAL A 16 -12.39 -12.47 -50.39
CA VAL A 16 -12.26 -11.82 -49.08
C VAL A 16 -10.80 -11.33 -48.90
N PRO A 17 -10.57 -10.04 -48.59
CA PRO A 17 -9.23 -9.52 -48.32
C PRO A 17 -8.46 -10.33 -47.28
N ALA A 18 -7.15 -10.54 -47.49
CA ALA A 18 -6.30 -11.32 -46.57
C ALA A 18 -6.41 -10.91 -45.08
N PRO A 19 -6.49 -9.61 -44.72
CA PRO A 19 -6.68 -9.19 -43.33
C PRO A 19 -7.95 -9.75 -42.67
N ILE A 20 -9.04 -9.90 -43.43
CA ILE A 20 -10.31 -10.43 -42.90
C ILE A 20 -10.18 -11.93 -42.61
N GLN A 21 -9.51 -12.69 -43.50
CA GLN A 21 -9.25 -14.11 -43.29
C GLN A 21 -8.34 -14.37 -42.09
N ASP A 22 -7.30 -13.57 -41.93
CA ASP A 22 -6.40 -13.67 -40.77
C ASP A 22 -7.14 -13.32 -39.47
N LEU A 23 -8.00 -12.31 -39.49
CA LEU A 23 -8.80 -11.93 -38.33
C LEU A 23 -9.77 -13.03 -37.90
N GLU A 24 -10.49 -13.65 -38.83
CA GLU A 24 -11.40 -14.77 -38.55
C GLU A 24 -10.64 -15.98 -38.02
N ALA A 25 -9.48 -16.30 -38.60
CA ALA A 25 -8.62 -17.39 -38.14
C ALA A 25 -8.10 -17.15 -36.72
N LEU A 26 -7.67 -15.93 -36.39
CA LEU A 26 -7.21 -15.56 -35.05
C LEU A 26 -8.33 -15.68 -34.01
N ARG A 27 -9.56 -15.26 -34.36
CA ARG A 27 -10.73 -15.40 -33.47
C ARG A 27 -11.07 -16.87 -33.22
N ALA A 28 -11.03 -17.70 -34.26
CA ALA A 28 -11.24 -19.14 -34.13
C ALA A 28 -10.19 -19.79 -33.22
N LEU A 29 -8.90 -19.48 -33.40
CA LEU A 29 -7.82 -19.96 -32.54
C LEU A 29 -7.98 -19.50 -31.09
N THR A 30 -8.33 -18.23 -30.90
CA THR A 30 -8.57 -17.64 -29.57
C THR A 30 -9.68 -18.38 -28.83
N ALA A 31 -10.75 -18.76 -29.53
CA ALA A 31 -11.84 -19.55 -28.96
C ALA A 31 -11.39 -20.98 -28.63
N LEU A 32 -10.62 -21.63 -29.51
CA LEU A 32 -10.09 -22.98 -29.28
C LEU A 32 -9.16 -23.03 -28.06
N PHE A 33 -8.31 -22.01 -27.84
CA PHE A 33 -7.38 -21.96 -26.71
C PHE A 33 -8.04 -21.71 -25.35
N LYS A 34 -9.37 -21.54 -25.28
CA LYS A 34 -10.10 -21.60 -24.00
C LYS A 34 -10.01 -23.00 -23.38
N GLU A 35 -9.93 -24.04 -24.20
CA GLU A 35 -9.80 -25.42 -23.74
C GLU A 35 -8.34 -25.83 -23.57
N GLN A 36 -8.00 -26.41 -22.42
CA GLN A 36 -6.63 -26.81 -22.09
C GLN A 36 -6.02 -27.80 -23.08
N ARG A 37 -6.79 -28.82 -23.50
CA ARG A 37 -6.36 -29.83 -24.49
C ARG A 37 -5.89 -29.20 -25.81
N ASN A 38 -6.50 -28.09 -26.22
CA ASN A 38 -6.15 -27.41 -27.46
C ASN A 38 -4.86 -26.61 -27.30
N ARG A 39 -4.59 -26.08 -26.10
CA ARG A 39 -3.31 -25.45 -25.77
C ARG A 39 -2.18 -26.48 -25.82
N GLU A 40 -2.34 -27.61 -25.15
CA GLU A 40 -1.31 -28.66 -25.04
C GLU A 40 -0.96 -29.34 -26.38
N THR A 41 -1.86 -29.28 -27.37
CA THR A 41 -1.69 -29.91 -28.69
C THR A 41 -1.45 -28.91 -29.83
N ALA A 42 -1.20 -27.64 -29.49
CA ALA A 42 -0.96 -26.57 -30.45
C ALA A 42 0.42 -26.73 -31.13
N PRO A 43 0.50 -26.89 -32.47
CA PRO A 43 1.79 -26.92 -33.14
C PRO A 43 2.43 -25.53 -33.16
N ARG A 44 3.76 -25.48 -33.03
CA ARG A 44 4.56 -24.24 -33.10
C ARG A 44 4.29 -23.39 -34.33
N THR A 45 3.90 -24.00 -35.45
CA THR A 45 3.56 -23.30 -36.70
C THR A 45 2.38 -22.34 -36.56
N ILE A 46 1.45 -22.58 -35.62
CA ILE A 46 0.39 -21.63 -35.31
C ILE A 46 0.99 -20.34 -34.74
N PHE A 47 1.89 -20.46 -33.77
CA PHE A 47 2.53 -19.30 -33.14
C PHE A 47 3.43 -18.53 -34.10
N GLN A 48 4.13 -19.23 -35.01
CA GLN A 48 4.87 -18.58 -36.09
C GLN A 48 3.93 -17.73 -36.97
N ARG A 49 2.78 -18.28 -37.36
CA ARG A 49 1.81 -17.54 -38.17
C ARG A 49 1.24 -16.32 -37.44
N VAL A 50 0.93 -16.47 -36.15
CA VAL A 50 0.45 -15.34 -35.32
C VAL A 50 1.53 -14.26 -35.22
N LEU A 51 2.79 -14.64 -35.03
CA LEU A 51 3.92 -13.73 -35.01
C LEU A 51 4.10 -13.00 -36.34
N ASP A 52 3.96 -13.69 -37.47
CA ASP A 52 4.09 -13.07 -38.80
C ASP A 52 3.00 -12.01 -39.03
N ILE A 53 1.77 -12.28 -38.61
CA ILE A 53 0.66 -11.31 -38.64
C ILE A 53 0.98 -10.13 -37.72
N LEU A 54 1.44 -10.41 -36.50
CA LEU A 54 1.80 -9.38 -35.52
C LEU A 54 2.88 -8.44 -36.06
N LYS A 55 4.00 -8.97 -36.58
CA LYS A 55 5.10 -8.19 -37.17
C LYS A 55 4.61 -7.32 -38.33
N LYS A 56 3.76 -7.86 -39.21
CA LYS A 56 3.18 -7.10 -40.32
C LYS A 56 2.32 -5.94 -39.83
N SER A 57 1.51 -6.16 -38.79
CA SER A 57 0.68 -5.10 -38.20
C SER A 57 1.49 -4.10 -37.37
N THR A 58 2.58 -4.52 -36.72
CA THR A 58 3.55 -3.63 -36.03
C THR A 58 4.12 -2.62 -37.00
N HIS A 59 4.47 -3.02 -38.22
CA HIS A 59 5.00 -2.09 -39.23
C HIS A 59 4.03 -0.95 -39.56
N ALA A 60 2.71 -1.21 -39.55
CA ALA A 60 1.73 -0.14 -39.74
C ALA A 60 1.71 0.85 -38.56
N VAL A 61 1.92 0.36 -37.33
CA VAL A 61 2.06 1.20 -36.14
C VAL A 61 3.32 2.06 -36.22
N GLU A 62 4.47 1.48 -36.59
CA GLU A 62 5.73 2.21 -36.77
C GLU A 62 5.59 3.35 -37.79
N LEU A 63 4.92 3.09 -38.91
CA LEU A 63 4.65 4.10 -39.93
C LEU A 63 3.75 5.22 -39.37
N ALA A 64 2.72 4.87 -38.59
CA ALA A 64 1.83 5.86 -37.96
C ALA A 64 2.54 6.69 -36.87
N CYS A 65 3.54 6.15 -36.18
CA CYS A 65 4.38 6.94 -35.27
C CYS A 65 5.23 7.98 -36.02
N ARG A 66 5.65 7.69 -37.26
CA ARG A 66 6.48 8.59 -38.08
C ARG A 66 5.67 9.58 -38.92
N ASP A 67 4.51 9.17 -39.38
CA ASP A 67 3.61 9.94 -40.24
C ASP A 67 2.18 9.90 -39.66
N PRO A 68 1.74 10.98 -38.97
CA PRO A 68 0.40 11.07 -38.39
C PRO A 68 -0.74 10.87 -39.40
N SER A 69 -0.51 11.06 -40.70
CA SER A 69 -1.55 10.81 -41.72
C SER A 69 -1.92 9.32 -41.85
N GLN A 70 -1.04 8.41 -41.42
CA GLN A 70 -1.29 6.97 -41.46
C GLN A 70 -2.21 6.48 -40.33
N VAL A 71 -2.49 7.31 -39.32
CA VAL A 71 -3.31 6.93 -38.16
C VAL A 71 -4.72 6.51 -38.58
N GLU A 72 -5.30 7.14 -39.61
CA GLU A 72 -6.64 6.81 -40.12
C GLU A 72 -6.74 5.37 -40.64
N HIS A 73 -5.63 4.77 -41.05
CA HIS A 73 -5.56 3.41 -41.58
C HIS A 73 -5.23 2.36 -40.51
N LEU A 74 -5.01 2.79 -39.27
CA LEU A 74 -4.51 1.92 -38.21
C LEU A 74 -5.58 1.00 -37.61
N ALA A 75 -6.87 1.32 -37.78
CA ALA A 75 -7.98 0.59 -37.16
C ALA A 75 -7.95 -0.93 -37.44
N SER A 76 -7.72 -1.32 -38.71
CA SER A 76 -7.62 -2.73 -39.10
C SER A 76 -6.39 -3.42 -38.51
N SER A 77 -5.26 -2.71 -38.44
CA SER A 77 -4.02 -3.21 -37.83
C SER A 77 -4.18 -3.40 -36.33
N LEU A 78 -4.79 -2.44 -35.61
CA LEU A 78 -5.08 -2.58 -34.18
C LEU A 78 -6.03 -3.74 -33.88
N GLN A 79 -7.00 -3.99 -34.76
CA GLN A 79 -7.90 -5.13 -34.62
C GLN A 79 -7.14 -6.46 -34.76
N LEU A 80 -6.26 -6.58 -35.76
CA LEU A 80 -5.40 -7.76 -35.92
C LEU A 80 -4.45 -7.95 -34.75
N ILE A 81 -3.79 -6.88 -34.28
CA ILE A 81 -2.88 -6.92 -33.13
C ILE A 81 -3.64 -7.38 -31.88
N THR A 82 -4.82 -6.81 -31.64
CA THR A 82 -5.68 -7.19 -30.50
C THR A 82 -6.00 -8.68 -30.52
N GLU A 83 -6.40 -9.24 -31.66
CA GLU A 83 -6.70 -10.67 -31.76
C GLU A 83 -5.43 -11.55 -31.71
N CYS A 84 -4.29 -11.09 -32.20
CA CYS A 84 -3.01 -11.77 -32.01
C CYS A 84 -2.69 -11.88 -30.51
N PHE A 85 -2.76 -10.78 -29.76
CA PHE A 85 -2.50 -10.80 -28.32
C PHE A 85 -3.52 -11.62 -27.54
N ARG A 86 -4.82 -11.59 -27.90
CA ARG A 86 -5.84 -12.45 -27.27
C ARG A 86 -5.55 -13.93 -27.51
N CYS A 87 -5.17 -14.29 -28.73
CA CYS A 87 -4.80 -15.64 -29.11
C CYS A 87 -3.59 -16.12 -28.28
N LEU A 88 -2.50 -15.34 -28.27
CA LEU A 88 -1.29 -15.65 -27.52
C LEU A 88 -1.52 -15.71 -26.00
N ARG A 89 -2.23 -14.72 -25.44
CA ARG A 89 -2.60 -14.68 -24.02
C ARG A 89 -3.35 -15.95 -23.61
N ASN A 90 -4.34 -16.37 -24.40
CA ASN A 90 -5.10 -17.59 -24.12
C ASN A 90 -4.22 -18.83 -24.26
N ALA A 91 -3.34 -18.89 -25.27
CA ALA A 91 -2.45 -20.03 -25.49
C ALA A 91 -1.48 -20.29 -24.32
N CYS A 92 -1.09 -19.25 -23.59
CA CYS A 92 -0.15 -19.34 -22.46
C CYS A 92 -0.78 -19.76 -21.12
N ILE A 93 -2.12 -19.78 -20.98
CA ILE A 93 -2.78 -20.09 -19.71
C ILE A 93 -2.39 -21.51 -19.25
N GLU A 94 -1.62 -21.57 -18.16
CA GLU A 94 -1.14 -22.82 -17.54
C GLU A 94 -0.51 -23.81 -18.54
N CYS A 95 0.20 -23.31 -19.55
CA CYS A 95 0.76 -24.15 -20.61
C CYS A 95 2.21 -23.77 -20.93
N SER A 96 3.15 -24.36 -20.19
CA SER A 96 4.59 -24.12 -20.35
C SER A 96 5.12 -24.48 -21.74
N VAL A 97 4.56 -25.51 -22.39
CA VAL A 97 4.92 -25.89 -23.76
C VAL A 97 4.67 -24.75 -24.76
N ASN A 98 3.53 -24.07 -24.63
CA ASN A 98 3.20 -22.93 -25.48
C ASN A 98 4.01 -21.70 -25.12
N GLN A 99 4.17 -21.40 -23.82
CA GLN A 99 5.03 -20.31 -23.36
C GLN A 99 6.44 -20.46 -23.94
N ASN A 100 7.03 -21.66 -23.86
CA ASN A 100 8.36 -21.97 -24.41
C ASN A 100 8.37 -21.83 -25.94
N SER A 101 7.35 -22.36 -26.63
CA SER A 101 7.27 -22.27 -28.10
C SER A 101 7.16 -20.82 -28.59
N ILE A 102 6.39 -19.98 -27.89
CA ILE A 102 6.21 -18.56 -28.19
C ILE A 102 7.48 -17.75 -27.87
N ARG A 103 8.09 -18.00 -26.71
CA ARG A 103 9.37 -17.40 -26.32
C ARG A 103 10.46 -17.71 -27.33
N ASN A 104 10.61 -18.98 -27.73
CA ASN A 104 11.63 -19.43 -28.68
C ASN A 104 11.43 -18.91 -30.12
N LEU A 105 10.34 -18.18 -30.38
CA LEU A 105 10.07 -17.45 -31.62
C LEU A 105 10.37 -15.95 -31.50
N ASP A 106 10.95 -15.51 -30.38
CA ASP A 106 11.23 -14.10 -30.07
C ASP A 106 9.98 -13.21 -30.03
N THR A 107 8.81 -13.82 -29.78
CA THR A 107 7.53 -13.11 -29.77
C THR A 107 7.43 -12.12 -28.62
N ILE A 108 8.14 -12.38 -27.52
CA ILE A 108 8.16 -11.51 -26.33
C ILE A 108 8.77 -10.15 -26.66
N GLY A 109 9.96 -10.11 -27.28
CA GLY A 109 10.60 -8.86 -27.69
C GLY A 109 9.72 -8.04 -28.62
N VAL A 110 9.16 -8.68 -29.66
CA VAL A 110 8.22 -8.03 -30.61
C VAL A 110 6.99 -7.46 -29.90
N ALA A 111 6.46 -8.15 -28.89
CA ALA A 111 5.31 -7.68 -28.14
C ALA A 111 5.65 -6.47 -27.25
N VAL A 112 6.83 -6.47 -26.62
CA VAL A 112 7.30 -5.34 -25.81
C VAL A 112 7.56 -4.12 -26.67
N ASP A 113 8.29 -4.27 -27.78
CA ASP A 113 8.56 -3.18 -28.73
C ASP A 113 7.24 -2.55 -29.23
N LEU A 114 6.25 -3.38 -29.56
CA LEU A 114 4.94 -2.91 -30.00
C LEU A 114 4.18 -2.17 -28.89
N VAL A 115 4.26 -2.65 -27.64
CA VAL A 115 3.67 -1.96 -26.49
C VAL A 115 4.29 -0.59 -26.27
N LEU A 116 5.61 -0.47 -26.43
CA LEU A 116 6.31 0.82 -26.34
C LEU A 116 5.87 1.77 -27.47
N LEU A 117 5.72 1.27 -28.70
CA LEU A 117 5.20 2.04 -29.83
C LEU A 117 3.77 2.56 -29.59
N PHE A 118 2.92 1.80 -28.89
CA PHE A 118 1.57 2.28 -28.56
C PHE A 118 1.58 3.55 -27.71
N ARG A 119 2.62 3.76 -26.89
CA ARG A 119 2.77 5.00 -26.12
C ARG A 119 3.17 6.18 -27.00
N GLU A 120 3.93 5.93 -28.06
CA GLU A 120 4.34 6.97 -29.02
C GLU A 120 3.19 7.43 -29.92
N LEU A 121 2.20 6.57 -30.15
CA LEU A 121 0.96 6.94 -30.82
C LEU A 121 0.18 7.95 -29.96
N ARG A 122 0.36 9.24 -30.24
CA ARG A 122 -0.30 10.37 -29.55
C ARG A 122 -1.79 10.50 -29.93
N VAL A 123 -2.52 9.39 -29.98
CA VAL A 123 -3.91 9.33 -30.40
C VAL A 123 -4.69 8.43 -29.46
N GLU A 124 -5.71 8.99 -28.81
CA GLU A 124 -6.62 8.20 -27.99
C GLU A 124 -7.65 7.51 -28.89
N GLN A 125 -7.46 6.20 -29.11
CA GLN A 125 -8.45 5.33 -29.74
C GLN A 125 -8.79 4.19 -28.78
N ASP A 126 -10.07 3.88 -28.61
CA ASP A 126 -10.52 2.70 -27.84
C ASP A 126 -9.88 1.40 -28.34
N SER A 127 -9.68 1.30 -29.65
CA SER A 127 -8.97 0.19 -30.30
C SER A 127 -7.51 0.08 -29.86
N LEU A 128 -6.81 1.21 -29.71
CA LEU A 128 -5.42 1.25 -29.25
C LEU A 128 -5.34 0.80 -27.79
N LEU A 129 -6.17 1.35 -26.92
CA LEU A 129 -6.23 0.94 -25.50
C LEU A 129 -6.56 -0.55 -25.35
N THR A 130 -7.43 -1.08 -26.21
CA THR A 130 -7.77 -2.51 -26.21
C THR A 130 -6.58 -3.37 -26.62
N ALA A 131 -5.86 -2.99 -27.69
CA ALA A 131 -4.66 -3.68 -28.14
C ALA A 131 -3.57 -3.66 -27.05
N PHE A 132 -3.33 -2.49 -26.46
CA PHE A 132 -2.36 -2.27 -25.39
C PHE A 132 -2.64 -3.18 -24.18
N ARG A 133 -3.87 -3.14 -23.65
CA ARG A 133 -4.29 -4.01 -22.54
C ARG A 133 -4.10 -5.50 -22.87
N CYS A 134 -4.45 -5.93 -24.08
CA CYS A 134 -4.28 -7.33 -24.48
C CYS A 134 -2.80 -7.72 -24.57
N GLY A 135 -1.93 -6.82 -25.04
CA GLY A 135 -0.47 -7.02 -25.10
C GLY A 135 0.12 -7.24 -23.71
N LEU A 136 -0.22 -6.39 -22.74
CA LEU A 136 0.24 -6.54 -21.36
C LEU A 136 -0.28 -7.83 -20.71
N GLN A 137 -1.55 -8.19 -20.94
CA GLN A 137 -2.09 -9.47 -20.46
C GLN A 137 -1.33 -10.67 -21.05
N PHE A 138 -0.97 -10.61 -22.33
CA PHE A 138 -0.14 -11.65 -22.94
C PHE A 138 1.22 -11.75 -22.25
N LEU A 139 1.90 -10.63 -22.03
CA LEU A 139 3.21 -10.59 -21.37
C LEU A 139 3.16 -11.18 -19.95
N GLY A 140 2.11 -10.90 -19.17
CA GLY A 140 1.93 -11.53 -17.86
C GLY A 140 1.71 -13.04 -17.96
N ASN A 141 0.85 -13.48 -18.88
CA ASN A 141 0.54 -14.90 -19.04
C ASN A 141 1.73 -15.72 -19.59
N VAL A 142 2.57 -15.14 -20.45
CA VAL A 142 3.75 -15.86 -20.98
C VAL A 142 4.84 -16.01 -19.92
N ALA A 143 4.95 -15.07 -18.99
CA ALA A 143 5.87 -15.11 -17.85
C ALA A 143 5.35 -15.95 -16.67
N SER A 144 4.03 -16.13 -16.55
CA SER A 144 3.43 -16.80 -15.39
C SER A 144 4.01 -18.20 -15.14
N ARG A 145 4.63 -18.36 -13.96
CA ARG A 145 5.26 -19.62 -13.48
C ARG A 145 6.29 -20.21 -14.45
N ASN A 146 7.04 -19.37 -15.17
CA ASN A 146 8.04 -19.79 -16.14
C ASN A 146 9.26 -18.87 -16.10
N GLU A 147 10.30 -19.26 -15.35
CA GLU A 147 11.50 -18.45 -15.10
C GLU A 147 12.22 -18.04 -16.38
N GLU A 148 12.34 -18.95 -17.35
CA GLU A 148 12.98 -18.63 -18.63
C GLU A 148 12.19 -17.53 -19.38
N SER A 149 10.86 -17.59 -19.36
CA SER A 149 10.04 -16.53 -19.95
C SER A 149 10.07 -15.23 -19.12
N GLN A 150 10.09 -15.30 -17.78
CA GLN A 150 10.24 -14.14 -16.91
C GLN A 150 11.55 -13.41 -17.20
N SER A 151 12.65 -14.15 -17.38
CA SER A 151 13.95 -13.58 -17.73
C SER A 151 13.92 -12.84 -19.06
N ILE A 152 13.28 -13.41 -20.09
CA ILE A 152 13.18 -12.74 -21.40
C ILE A 152 12.23 -11.53 -21.32
N VAL A 153 11.11 -11.62 -20.61
CA VAL A 153 10.23 -10.46 -20.37
C VAL A 153 11.00 -9.35 -19.66
N TRP A 154 11.76 -9.66 -18.61
CA TRP A 154 12.55 -8.67 -17.89
C TRP A 154 13.56 -7.94 -18.78
N VAL A 155 14.36 -8.69 -19.55
CA VAL A 155 15.37 -8.14 -20.46
C VAL A 155 14.80 -7.15 -21.47
N HIS A 156 13.58 -7.39 -21.97
CA HIS A 156 12.95 -6.49 -22.93
C HIS A 156 12.14 -5.37 -22.28
N ALA A 157 11.52 -5.61 -21.13
CA ALA A 157 10.58 -4.68 -20.51
C ALA A 157 11.24 -3.67 -19.56
N PHE A 158 12.34 -4.05 -18.90
CA PHE A 158 12.97 -3.22 -17.89
C PHE A 158 14.03 -2.29 -18.50
N PRO A 159 14.07 -0.98 -18.13
CA PRO A 159 13.10 -0.25 -17.28
C PRO A 159 11.91 0.37 -18.05
N GLU A 160 11.99 0.49 -19.38
CA GLU A 160 11.17 1.40 -20.19
C GLU A 160 9.67 1.09 -20.14
N LEU A 161 9.29 -0.19 -20.19
CA LEU A 161 7.89 -0.59 -20.18
C LEU A 161 7.24 -0.22 -18.85
N PHE A 162 7.92 -0.46 -17.73
CA PHE A 162 7.40 -0.15 -16.40
C PHE A 162 7.30 1.35 -16.16
N MET A 163 8.32 2.11 -16.56
CA MET A 163 8.30 3.58 -16.50
C MET A 163 7.16 4.17 -17.35
N SER A 164 6.87 3.56 -18.51
CA SER A 164 5.80 4.00 -19.41
C SER A 164 4.39 3.67 -18.90
N CYS A 165 4.22 2.50 -18.27
CA CYS A 165 2.89 1.94 -18.00
C CYS A 165 2.39 2.08 -16.55
N LEU A 166 3.27 2.16 -15.54
CA LEU A 166 2.85 2.23 -14.13
C LEU A 166 2.05 3.50 -13.79
N ASN A 167 2.32 4.60 -14.49
CA ASN A 167 1.64 5.88 -14.32
C ASN A 167 0.66 6.22 -15.46
N HIS A 168 0.20 5.20 -16.19
CA HIS A 168 -0.72 5.40 -17.31
C HIS A 168 -2.13 5.83 -16.82
N PRO A 169 -2.84 6.74 -17.52
CA PRO A 169 -4.21 7.14 -17.15
C PRO A 169 -5.23 6.00 -17.12
N ASP A 170 -4.98 4.94 -17.89
CA ASP A 170 -5.83 3.75 -17.91
C ASP A 170 -5.47 2.77 -16.78
N LYS A 171 -6.35 2.65 -15.79
CA LYS A 171 -6.18 1.74 -14.65
C LYS A 171 -5.93 0.27 -15.01
N LYS A 172 -6.45 -0.21 -16.15
CA LYS A 172 -6.21 -1.61 -16.58
C LYS A 172 -4.79 -1.79 -17.10
N ILE A 173 -4.24 -0.81 -17.82
CA ILE A 173 -2.83 -0.80 -18.21
C ILE A 173 -1.93 -0.82 -16.97
N VAL A 174 -2.21 0.01 -15.97
CA VAL A 174 -1.46 0.02 -14.69
C VAL A 174 -1.52 -1.34 -14.00
N ALA A 175 -2.71 -1.93 -13.88
CA ALA A 175 -2.90 -3.23 -13.24
C ALA A 175 -2.15 -4.36 -13.98
N TYR A 176 -2.23 -4.43 -15.31
CA TYR A 176 -1.52 -5.47 -16.07
C TYR A 176 0.00 -5.25 -16.12
N CYS A 177 0.46 -4.00 -16.14
CA CYS A 177 1.87 -3.68 -15.98
C CYS A 177 2.40 -4.16 -14.62
N SER A 178 1.66 -3.86 -13.55
CA SER A 178 1.98 -4.30 -12.19
C SER A 178 1.99 -5.83 -12.07
N MET A 179 1.04 -6.52 -12.70
CA MET A 179 1.04 -7.99 -12.78
C MET A 179 2.32 -8.52 -13.45
N ILE A 180 2.78 -7.91 -14.55
CA ILE A 180 4.03 -8.31 -15.23
C ILE A 180 5.22 -8.10 -14.30
N LEU A 181 5.29 -6.94 -13.63
CA LEU A 181 6.35 -6.61 -12.68
C LEU A 181 6.41 -7.64 -11.56
N PHE A 182 5.29 -7.85 -10.85
CA PHE A 182 5.17 -8.86 -9.81
C PHE A 182 5.59 -10.25 -10.28
N THR A 183 5.08 -10.67 -11.45
CA THR A 183 5.36 -12.02 -12.00
C THR A 183 6.82 -12.21 -12.37
N SER A 184 7.53 -11.13 -12.72
CA SER A 184 8.91 -11.20 -13.22
C SER A 184 9.95 -10.93 -12.13
N LEU A 185 9.56 -10.36 -10.98
CA LEU A 185 10.49 -10.06 -9.90
C LEU A 185 11.03 -11.32 -9.22
N ASN A 186 12.29 -11.27 -8.84
CA ASN A 186 12.98 -12.24 -7.98
C ASN A 186 14.12 -11.51 -7.25
N ALA A 187 14.86 -12.22 -6.37
CA ALA A 187 15.92 -11.60 -5.57
C ALA A 187 17.04 -10.94 -6.38
N GLU A 188 17.32 -11.41 -7.60
CA GLU A 188 18.33 -10.80 -8.49
C GLU A 188 17.80 -9.50 -9.10
N ARG A 189 16.59 -9.53 -9.67
CA ARG A 189 15.94 -8.38 -10.33
C ARG A 189 15.50 -7.29 -9.35
N MET A 190 15.39 -7.61 -8.06
CA MET A 190 15.22 -6.61 -7.00
C MET A 190 16.40 -5.63 -6.94
N LYS A 191 17.62 -6.06 -7.27
CA LYS A 191 18.79 -5.17 -7.33
C LYS A 191 18.68 -4.15 -8.45
N ASP A 192 18.14 -4.54 -9.60
CA ASP A 192 17.88 -3.61 -10.70
C ASP A 192 16.88 -2.51 -10.29
N LEU A 193 15.89 -2.83 -9.44
CA LEU A 193 14.96 -1.85 -8.86
C LEU A 193 15.63 -0.92 -7.85
N GLU A 194 16.56 -1.43 -7.03
CA GLU A 194 17.36 -0.61 -6.11
C GLU A 194 18.19 0.44 -6.88
N GLU A 195 18.69 0.09 -8.07
CA GLU A 195 19.37 1.03 -8.97
C GLU A 195 18.39 1.98 -9.69
N ASN A 196 17.13 1.59 -9.87
CA ASN A 196 16.09 2.32 -10.59
C ASN A 196 14.89 2.68 -9.70
N LEU A 197 15.15 3.37 -8.59
CA LEU A 197 14.15 3.70 -7.56
C LEU A 197 12.87 4.37 -8.10
N ASN A 198 12.91 5.06 -9.24
CA ASN A 198 11.73 5.66 -9.86
C ASN A 198 10.63 4.61 -10.16
N ILE A 199 11.01 3.38 -10.52
CA ILE A 199 10.02 2.31 -10.74
C ILE A 199 9.37 1.91 -9.42
N ALA A 200 10.16 1.76 -8.35
CA ALA A 200 9.62 1.44 -7.03
C ALA A 200 8.67 2.56 -6.53
N ILE A 201 9.05 3.83 -6.70
CA ILE A 201 8.20 4.98 -6.39
C ILE A 201 6.90 4.94 -7.21
N ASN A 202 6.98 4.68 -8.52
CA ASN A 202 5.79 4.55 -9.36
C ASN A 202 4.86 3.40 -8.94
N VAL A 203 5.37 2.33 -8.31
CA VAL A 203 4.54 1.26 -7.74
C VAL A 203 3.78 1.76 -6.50
N ILE A 204 4.44 2.53 -5.62
CA ILE A 204 3.78 3.18 -4.47
C ILE A 204 2.68 4.13 -4.97
N GLU A 205 3.00 4.98 -5.93
CA GLU A 205 2.05 5.91 -6.55
C GLU A 205 0.88 5.18 -7.23
N ALA A 206 1.14 4.06 -7.90
CA ALA A 206 0.11 3.22 -8.51
C ALA A 206 -0.84 2.62 -7.46
N HIS A 207 -0.33 2.14 -6.32
CA HIS A 207 -1.19 1.67 -5.22
C HIS A 207 -2.02 2.83 -4.65
N GLN A 208 -1.40 3.98 -4.41
CA GLN A 208 -2.07 5.17 -3.89
C GLN A 208 -3.24 5.62 -4.78
N LYS A 209 -3.04 5.66 -6.10
CA LYS A 209 -4.10 6.05 -7.06
C LYS A 209 -5.17 4.97 -7.24
N HIS A 210 -4.80 3.71 -7.04
CA HIS A 210 -5.65 2.56 -7.33
C HIS A 210 -5.61 1.51 -6.18
N PRO A 211 -6.12 1.84 -4.99
CA PRO A 211 -6.01 0.99 -3.80
C PRO A 211 -6.73 -0.37 -3.95
N ALA A 212 -7.76 -0.44 -4.81
CA ALA A 212 -8.45 -1.70 -5.14
C ALA A 212 -7.65 -2.61 -6.10
N SER A 213 -6.50 -2.17 -6.61
CA SER A 213 -5.63 -2.97 -7.47
C SER A 213 -4.72 -3.84 -6.61
N GLU A 214 -4.87 -5.16 -6.71
CA GLU A 214 -4.10 -6.12 -5.91
C GLU A 214 -2.60 -6.13 -6.27
N TRP A 215 -2.24 -5.95 -7.55
CA TRP A 215 -0.86 -6.14 -7.99
C TRP A 215 0.16 -5.15 -7.38
N PRO A 216 -0.07 -3.82 -7.36
CA PRO A 216 0.81 -2.90 -6.64
C PRO A 216 0.98 -3.27 -5.17
N PHE A 217 -0.12 -3.62 -4.49
CA PHE A 217 -0.08 -4.05 -3.09
C PHE A 217 0.81 -5.28 -2.91
N LEU A 218 0.63 -6.33 -3.73
CA LEU A 218 1.43 -7.56 -3.67
C LEU A 218 2.91 -7.32 -3.98
N ILE A 219 3.25 -6.41 -4.90
CA ILE A 219 4.65 -6.03 -5.14
C ILE A 219 5.24 -5.44 -3.87
N ILE A 220 4.53 -4.52 -3.22
CA ILE A 220 5.03 -3.84 -2.03
C ILE A 220 5.13 -4.83 -0.86
N SER A 221 4.06 -5.56 -0.54
CA SER A 221 3.98 -6.47 0.60
C SER A 221 4.92 -7.67 0.47
N ASP A 222 5.03 -8.26 -0.71
CA ASP A 222 5.70 -9.56 -0.87
C ASP A 222 7.12 -9.45 -1.43
N HIS A 223 7.47 -8.29 -2.00
CA HIS A 223 8.82 -8.02 -2.52
C HIS A 223 9.48 -6.83 -1.83
N PHE A 224 8.89 -5.63 -1.85
CA PHE A 224 9.58 -4.43 -1.33
C PHE A 224 9.84 -4.53 0.17
N LEU A 225 8.83 -4.91 0.96
CA LEU A 225 8.98 -5.07 2.40
C LEU A 225 9.95 -6.20 2.77
N LYS A 226 10.37 -7.05 1.83
CA LYS A 226 11.43 -8.06 2.05
C LYS A 226 12.85 -7.55 1.76
N SER A 227 13.00 -6.33 1.21
CA SER A 227 14.30 -5.66 1.00
C SER A 227 14.38 -4.38 1.82
N PRO A 228 14.99 -4.41 3.02
CA PRO A 228 15.31 -3.22 3.79
C PRO A 228 16.12 -2.18 3.01
N GLU A 229 17.07 -2.63 2.19
CA GLU A 229 17.89 -1.77 1.35
C GLU A 229 17.05 -0.94 0.38
N LEU A 230 16.10 -1.58 -0.31
CA LEU A 230 15.20 -0.88 -1.23
C LEU A 230 14.31 0.11 -0.47
N VAL A 231 13.72 -0.34 0.65
CA VAL A 231 12.81 0.50 1.45
C VAL A 231 13.52 1.73 1.97
N GLU A 232 14.72 1.57 2.53
CA GLU A 232 15.55 2.68 3.01
C GLU A 232 15.92 3.64 1.88
N ALA A 233 16.40 3.10 0.74
CA ALA A 233 16.81 3.90 -0.40
C ALA A 233 15.65 4.69 -1.04
N MET A 234 14.45 4.11 -1.10
CA MET A 234 13.28 4.78 -1.66
C MET A 234 12.61 5.75 -0.69
N TYR A 235 12.56 5.45 0.62
CA TYR A 235 11.83 6.24 1.62
C TYR A 235 12.27 7.71 1.67
N GLY A 236 13.57 7.96 1.52
CA GLY A 236 14.13 9.31 1.44
C GLY A 236 13.67 10.12 0.22
N LYS A 237 13.25 9.45 -0.86
CA LYS A 237 12.82 10.06 -2.13
C LYS A 237 11.30 10.17 -2.29
N LEU A 238 10.53 9.41 -1.51
CA LEU A 238 9.06 9.47 -1.52
C LEU A 238 8.58 10.85 -1.05
N SER A 239 7.53 11.35 -1.72
CA SER A 239 6.71 12.44 -1.19
C SER A 239 6.00 12.01 0.10
N ASN A 240 5.51 12.98 0.88
CA ASN A 240 4.82 12.66 2.13
C ASN A 240 3.58 11.76 1.94
N GLN A 241 2.86 11.93 0.82
CA GLN A 241 1.68 11.08 0.54
C GLN A 241 2.08 9.64 0.19
N GLU A 242 3.17 9.46 -0.53
CA GLU A 242 3.71 8.14 -0.86
C GLU A 242 4.32 7.47 0.38
N ARG A 243 4.94 8.24 1.29
CA ARG A 243 5.38 7.74 2.61
C ARG A 243 4.19 7.21 3.42
N ILE A 244 3.11 7.98 3.52
CA ILE A 244 1.88 7.54 4.18
C ILE A 244 1.37 6.22 3.57
N THR A 245 1.33 6.15 2.24
CA THR A 245 0.91 4.94 1.51
C THR A 245 1.78 3.72 1.84
N LEU A 246 3.11 3.89 1.88
CA LEU A 246 4.01 2.81 2.28
C LEU A 246 3.79 2.38 3.73
N LEU A 247 3.64 3.34 4.64
CA LEU A 247 3.41 3.08 6.07
C LEU A 247 2.07 2.36 6.30
N ASP A 248 1.01 2.72 5.58
CA ASP A 248 -0.28 2.04 5.62
C ASP A 248 -0.16 0.55 5.20
N ILE A 249 0.68 0.24 4.21
CA ILE A 249 0.95 -1.15 3.80
C ILE A 249 1.79 -1.88 4.85
N VAL A 250 2.75 -1.21 5.48
CA VAL A 250 3.50 -1.78 6.61
C VAL A 250 2.55 -2.15 7.75
N ILE A 251 1.61 -1.27 8.11
CA ILE A 251 0.56 -1.54 9.11
C ILE A 251 -0.28 -2.74 8.67
N ALA A 252 -0.77 -2.75 7.42
CA ALA A 252 -1.57 -3.86 6.91
C ALA A 252 -0.84 -5.22 6.97
N LYS A 253 0.48 -5.22 6.74
CA LYS A 253 1.31 -6.43 6.86
C LYS A 253 1.52 -6.86 8.32
N LEU A 254 1.64 -5.91 9.25
CA LEU A 254 1.81 -6.19 10.68
C LEU A 254 0.52 -6.70 11.35
N VAL A 255 -0.64 -6.17 10.94
CA VAL A 255 -1.97 -6.48 11.51
C VAL A 255 -2.67 -7.61 10.76
N GLY A 256 -2.11 -8.06 9.63
CA GLY A 256 -2.69 -9.10 8.79
C GLY A 256 -2.99 -10.41 9.53
N GLU A 257 -3.87 -11.22 8.95
CA GLU A 257 -4.29 -12.50 9.54
C GLU A 257 -3.14 -13.51 9.68
N GLU A 258 -2.17 -13.43 8.77
CA GLU A 258 -0.98 -14.29 8.79
C GLU A 258 0.07 -13.73 9.76
N GLN A 259 0.46 -14.56 10.73
CA GLN A 259 1.58 -14.23 11.62
C GLN A 259 2.87 -14.06 10.81
N LEU A 260 3.66 -13.04 11.16
CA LEU A 260 4.99 -12.84 10.59
C LEU A 260 5.85 -14.10 10.78
N THR A 261 6.50 -14.53 9.70
CA THR A 261 7.48 -15.61 9.77
C THR A 261 8.75 -15.13 10.49
N LYS A 262 9.65 -16.06 10.86
CA LYS A 262 10.94 -15.69 11.45
C LYS A 262 11.79 -14.83 10.52
N ASP A 263 11.71 -15.11 9.22
CA ASP A 263 12.43 -14.34 8.21
C ASP A 263 11.85 -12.92 8.11
N ASP A 264 10.51 -12.79 8.14
CA ASP A 264 9.84 -11.49 8.18
C ASP A 264 10.26 -10.70 9.42
N ILE A 265 10.30 -11.32 10.61
CA ILE A 265 10.72 -10.65 11.85
C ILE A 265 12.14 -10.11 11.72
N SER A 266 13.09 -10.90 11.19
CA SER A 266 14.46 -10.44 10.98
C SER A 266 14.56 -9.24 10.04
N ILE A 267 13.70 -9.18 9.04
CA ILE A 267 13.62 -8.06 8.09
C ILE A 267 12.99 -6.83 8.75
N PHE A 268 11.89 -7.02 9.48
CA PHE A 268 11.17 -5.95 10.15
C PHE A 268 11.95 -5.31 11.31
N VAL A 269 12.91 -6.00 11.92
CA VAL A 269 13.87 -5.37 12.85
C VAL A 269 14.65 -4.24 12.16
N ARG A 270 15.05 -4.43 10.90
CA ARG A 270 15.76 -3.37 10.14
C ARG A 270 14.82 -2.23 9.73
N HIS A 271 13.57 -2.55 9.39
CA HIS A 271 12.56 -1.52 9.17
C HIS A 271 12.26 -0.74 10.45
N ALA A 272 12.25 -1.39 11.61
CA ALA A 272 12.02 -0.74 12.90
C ALA A 272 13.07 0.34 13.19
N GLU A 273 14.33 0.13 12.80
CA GLU A 273 15.39 1.15 12.90
C GLU A 273 15.08 2.39 12.05
N LEU A 274 14.74 2.21 10.77
CA LEU A 274 14.34 3.30 9.87
C LEU A 274 13.13 4.08 10.42
N ILE A 275 12.11 3.35 10.88
CA ILE A 275 10.86 3.93 11.37
C ILE A 275 11.07 4.68 12.69
N ALA A 276 11.79 4.09 13.65
CA ALA A 276 12.07 4.71 14.93
C ALA A 276 12.92 5.98 14.77
N ASN A 277 13.98 5.93 13.96
CA ASN A 277 14.79 7.12 13.66
C ASN A 277 13.95 8.21 12.97
N SER A 278 13.18 7.85 11.95
CA SER A 278 12.31 8.80 11.25
C SER A 278 11.29 9.46 12.19
N PHE A 279 10.68 8.68 13.09
CA PHE A 279 9.76 9.20 14.09
C PHE A 279 10.48 10.16 15.03
N MET A 280 11.63 9.78 15.57
CA MET A 280 12.36 10.62 16.51
C MET A 280 12.78 11.97 15.91
N ASP A 281 13.15 11.98 14.63
CA ASP A 281 13.53 13.19 13.90
C ASP A 281 12.34 14.10 13.57
N GLN A 282 11.16 13.51 13.33
CA GLN A 282 10.00 14.22 12.76
C GLN A 282 8.85 14.44 13.74
N CYS A 283 8.84 13.78 14.91
CA CYS A 283 7.73 13.74 15.85
C CYS A 283 7.13 15.11 16.24
N ARG A 284 7.95 16.16 16.27
CA ARG A 284 7.51 17.52 16.61
C ARG A 284 6.76 18.23 15.47
N ASN A 285 6.79 17.71 14.24
CA ASN A 285 6.02 18.26 13.11
C ASN A 285 4.51 18.26 13.39
N VAL A 286 4.03 17.37 14.26
CA VAL A 286 2.62 17.31 14.69
C VAL A 286 2.14 18.63 15.32
N LEU A 287 3.04 19.43 15.90
CA LEU A 287 2.71 20.73 16.50
C LEU A 287 2.27 21.77 15.46
N LYS A 288 2.58 21.57 14.17
CA LYS A 288 2.11 22.47 13.10
C LYS A 288 0.58 22.49 13.01
N LEU A 289 -0.06 21.37 13.34
CA LEU A 289 -1.51 21.22 13.32
C LEU A 289 -2.25 22.09 14.36
N THR A 290 -1.55 22.65 15.36
CA THR A 290 -2.18 23.52 16.37
C THR A 290 -2.46 24.91 15.85
N SER A 291 -1.69 25.38 14.86
CA SER A 291 -1.84 26.71 14.27
C SER A 291 -2.92 26.76 13.19
N GLU A 292 -3.07 25.65 12.45
CA GLU A 292 -3.96 25.54 11.31
C GLU A 292 -4.65 24.15 11.31
N PRO A 293 -5.68 23.93 12.14
CA PRO A 293 -6.28 22.60 12.36
C PRO A 293 -6.91 21.98 11.10
N HIS A 294 -7.15 22.78 10.06
CA HIS A 294 -7.74 22.33 8.79
C HIS A 294 -6.73 22.18 7.66
N THR A 295 -5.44 22.40 7.89
CA THR A 295 -4.43 22.10 6.86
C THR A 295 -4.01 20.63 6.96
N GLU A 296 -4.07 19.94 5.83
CA GLU A 296 -3.43 18.64 5.63
C GLU A 296 -1.91 18.83 5.64
N ASP A 297 -1.32 19.13 6.81
CA ASP A 297 0.13 19.13 6.96
C ASP A 297 0.62 17.71 6.76
N LYS A 298 1.09 17.43 5.55
CA LYS A 298 1.49 16.09 5.14
C LYS A 298 2.69 15.58 5.95
N GLU A 299 3.51 16.44 6.54
CA GLU A 299 4.63 16.02 7.40
C GLU A 299 4.12 15.56 8.78
N ALA A 300 3.11 16.24 9.32
CA ALA A 300 2.43 15.81 10.53
C ALA A 300 1.71 14.46 10.32
N LEU A 301 1.04 14.27 9.18
CA LEU A 301 0.38 13.00 8.85
C LEU A 301 1.38 11.83 8.71
N VAL A 302 2.53 12.05 8.08
CA VAL A 302 3.63 11.05 8.05
C VAL A 302 4.07 10.70 9.47
N THR A 303 4.21 11.70 10.33
CA THR A 303 4.60 11.51 11.73
C THR A 303 3.61 10.65 12.51
N ILE A 304 2.31 10.89 12.33
CA ILE A 304 1.25 10.09 12.95
C ILE A 304 1.35 8.63 12.46
N ARG A 305 1.52 8.42 11.16
CA ARG A 305 1.67 7.06 10.60
C ARG A 305 2.93 6.33 11.06
N LEU A 306 4.04 7.04 11.27
CA LEU A 306 5.23 6.46 11.89
C LEU A 306 4.94 5.95 13.31
N LEU A 307 4.20 6.72 14.11
CA LEU A 307 3.76 6.29 15.44
C LEU A 307 2.83 5.07 15.38
N ASP A 308 1.90 5.04 14.42
CA ASP A 308 1.00 3.90 14.23
C ASP A 308 1.79 2.62 13.92
N VAL A 309 2.77 2.70 13.01
CA VAL A 309 3.67 1.57 12.72
C VAL A 309 4.41 1.11 13.97
N LEU A 310 4.95 2.03 14.79
CA LEU A 310 5.62 1.66 16.05
C LEU A 310 4.67 0.98 17.04
N CYS A 311 3.42 1.43 17.12
CA CYS A 311 2.39 0.79 17.95
C CYS A 311 2.12 -0.65 17.49
N GLU A 312 2.02 -0.89 16.19
CA GLU A 312 1.81 -2.23 15.64
C GLU A 312 3.06 -3.13 15.78
N MET A 313 4.26 -2.59 15.52
CA MET A 313 5.52 -3.32 15.73
C MET A 313 5.67 -3.74 17.19
N THR A 314 5.42 -2.85 18.14
CA THR A 314 5.51 -3.16 19.58
C THR A 314 4.38 -4.05 20.11
N SER A 315 3.37 -4.34 19.29
CA SER A 315 2.35 -5.35 19.61
C SER A 315 2.85 -6.78 19.31
N ASN A 316 3.92 -6.92 18.52
CA ASN A 316 4.63 -8.19 18.30
C ASN A 316 5.75 -8.39 19.33
N THR A 317 5.79 -9.53 20.02
CA THR A 317 6.75 -9.77 21.11
C THR A 317 8.22 -9.74 20.68
N GLU A 318 8.54 -10.19 19.47
CA GLU A 318 9.93 -10.23 18.97
C GLU A 318 10.42 -8.83 18.57
N LEU A 319 9.58 -8.05 17.90
CA LEU A 319 9.89 -6.66 17.54
C LEU A 319 9.86 -5.73 18.77
N LEU A 320 8.99 -6.01 19.74
CA LEU A 320 8.93 -5.28 21.00
C LEU A 320 10.28 -5.32 21.73
N GLY A 321 10.90 -6.48 21.86
CA GLY A 321 12.19 -6.60 22.55
C GLY A 321 13.28 -5.74 21.94
N TYR A 322 13.29 -5.59 20.61
CA TYR A 322 14.22 -4.69 19.90
C TYR A 322 13.90 -3.21 20.18
N LEU A 323 12.63 -2.81 20.06
CA LEU A 323 12.22 -1.41 20.26
C LEU A 323 12.32 -0.96 21.74
N GLN A 324 12.20 -1.88 22.69
CA GLN A 324 12.39 -1.59 24.12
C GLN A 324 13.80 -1.11 24.46
N VAL A 325 14.80 -1.55 23.73
CA VAL A 325 16.21 -1.16 23.93
C VAL A 325 16.69 -0.14 22.90
N PHE A 326 15.77 0.39 22.07
CA PHE A 326 16.13 1.34 21.03
C PHE A 326 16.53 2.69 21.64
N PRO A 327 17.77 3.17 21.42
CA PRO A 327 18.28 4.36 22.11
C PRO A 327 17.43 5.62 21.88
N GLY A 328 17.00 6.26 22.97
CA GLY A 328 16.31 7.54 22.93
C GLY A 328 14.83 7.48 22.56
N LEU A 329 14.29 6.32 22.18
CA LEU A 329 12.89 6.20 21.76
C LEU A 329 11.93 6.52 22.90
N MET A 330 12.12 5.92 24.08
CA MET A 330 11.26 6.15 25.24
C MET A 330 11.28 7.63 25.66
N GLU A 331 12.47 8.20 25.79
CA GLU A 331 12.66 9.60 26.14
C GLU A 331 11.97 10.53 25.15
N ARG A 332 12.09 10.24 23.85
CA ARG A 332 11.47 11.05 22.80
C ARG A 332 9.95 10.97 22.84
N VAL A 333 9.38 9.79 23.04
CA VAL A 333 7.93 9.60 23.11
C VAL A 333 7.34 10.36 24.32
N ILE A 334 8.01 10.33 25.48
CA ILE A 334 7.60 11.08 26.67
C ILE A 334 7.73 12.59 26.43
N ASP A 335 8.82 13.05 25.83
CA ASP A 335 9.04 14.47 25.49
C ASP A 335 7.92 15.00 24.59
N VAL A 336 7.57 14.26 23.53
CA VAL A 336 6.48 14.65 22.63
C VAL A 336 5.13 14.64 23.35
N LEU A 337 4.84 13.61 24.14
CA LEU A 337 3.61 13.54 24.94
C LEU A 337 3.47 14.76 25.86
N ARG A 338 4.56 15.18 26.49
CA ARG A 338 4.58 16.37 27.35
C ARG A 338 4.24 17.63 26.58
N VAL A 339 4.95 17.87 25.47
CA VAL A 339 4.77 19.09 24.67
C VAL A 339 3.33 19.18 24.13
N ILE A 340 2.77 18.10 23.57
CA ILE A 340 1.39 18.14 23.05
C ILE A 340 0.38 18.34 24.19
N HIS A 341 0.65 17.77 25.37
CA HIS A 341 -0.23 17.87 26.52
C HIS A 341 -0.24 19.29 27.10
N GLU A 342 0.91 19.94 27.18
CA GLU A 342 1.04 21.35 27.58
C GLU A 342 0.33 22.26 26.59
N VAL A 343 0.57 22.07 25.28
CA VAL A 343 -0.08 22.87 24.23
C VAL A 343 -1.60 22.69 24.23
N GLY A 344 -2.11 21.48 24.47
CA GLY A 344 -3.54 21.20 24.60
C GLY A 344 -4.20 21.85 25.82
N LYS A 345 -3.43 22.19 26.87
CA LYS A 345 -3.89 22.91 28.07
C LYS A 345 -3.86 24.42 27.91
N GLU A 346 -2.86 24.96 27.22
CA GLU A 346 -2.68 26.41 27.07
C GLU A 346 -3.72 27.06 26.18
N SER A 347 -4.21 26.35 25.17
CA SER A 347 -5.14 26.87 24.18
C SER A 347 -6.06 25.78 23.67
N THR A 348 -7.28 26.13 23.23
CA THR A 348 -8.19 25.19 22.57
C THR A 348 -7.67 24.89 21.17
N ASN A 349 -7.23 23.65 20.94
CA ASN A 349 -6.72 23.15 19.66
C ASN A 349 -7.01 21.64 19.51
N ILE A 350 -6.41 21.01 18.50
CA ILE A 350 -6.63 19.58 18.19
C ILE A 350 -6.18 18.60 19.31
N PHE A 351 -5.34 19.04 20.25
CA PHE A 351 -4.88 18.23 21.38
C PHE A 351 -5.63 18.54 22.68
N SER A 352 -6.56 19.50 22.66
CA SER A 352 -7.41 19.79 23.80
C SER A 352 -8.53 18.74 23.89
N PRO A 353 -8.90 18.28 25.10
CA PRO A 353 -10.06 17.41 25.27
C PRO A 353 -11.33 18.08 24.73
N SER A 354 -12.16 17.32 24.02
CA SER A 354 -13.48 17.76 23.54
C SER A 354 -14.61 17.16 24.37
N ASP A 355 -15.59 18.00 24.71
CA ASP A 355 -16.86 17.65 25.37
C ASP A 355 -17.98 17.28 24.36
N SER A 356 -17.68 17.36 23.06
CA SER A 356 -18.67 17.14 22.01
C SER A 356 -18.12 16.19 20.95
N LEU A 357 -18.77 15.04 20.80
CA LEU A 357 -18.66 14.19 19.63
C LEU A 357 -18.91 15.01 18.37
N LYS A 358 -17.85 15.33 17.63
CA LYS A 358 -17.99 15.75 16.24
C LYS A 358 -18.10 14.49 15.40
N ALA A 359 -19.26 14.29 14.77
CA ALA A 359 -19.32 13.36 13.66
C ALA A 359 -18.69 14.06 12.44
N GLU A 360 -17.78 13.36 11.77
CA GLU A 360 -17.38 13.48 10.35
C GLU A 360 -15.91 13.87 10.06
N GLY A 361 -15.12 12.88 9.63
CA GLY A 361 -13.86 13.06 8.89
C GLY A 361 -12.81 11.98 9.18
N ASP A 362 -12.41 11.17 8.18
CA ASP A 362 -11.37 10.12 8.35
C ASP A 362 -10.00 10.68 8.80
N ILE A 363 -9.70 11.93 8.43
CA ILE A 363 -8.44 12.62 8.76
C ILE A 363 -8.47 13.20 10.19
N GLU A 364 -9.62 13.71 10.64
CA GLU A 364 -9.80 14.17 12.03
C GLU A 364 -9.58 13.00 13.01
N HIS A 365 -10.10 11.81 12.68
CA HIS A 365 -9.86 10.60 13.47
C HIS A 365 -8.37 10.20 13.55
N MET A 366 -7.58 10.48 12.50
CA MET A 366 -6.15 10.14 12.48
C MET A 366 -5.35 11.04 13.43
N THR A 367 -5.63 12.34 13.44
CA THR A 367 -4.91 13.31 14.27
C THR A 367 -5.33 13.23 15.74
N GLU A 368 -6.62 13.01 16.00
CA GLU A 368 -7.19 12.91 17.35
C GLU A 368 -6.63 11.71 18.14
N GLY A 369 -6.27 10.62 17.44
CA GLY A 369 -5.65 9.43 18.02
C GLY A 369 -4.19 9.58 18.45
N PHE A 370 -3.48 10.65 18.04
CA PHE A 370 -2.02 10.73 18.21
C PHE A 370 -1.58 10.62 19.68
N LYS A 371 -2.25 11.34 20.58
CA LYS A 371 -1.94 11.32 22.01
C LYS A 371 -2.17 9.94 22.64
N SER A 372 -3.27 9.27 22.28
CA SER A 372 -3.54 7.92 22.80
C SER A 372 -2.57 6.88 22.26
N HIS A 373 -2.11 7.02 21.01
CA HIS A 373 -1.07 6.16 20.44
C HIS A 373 0.31 6.37 21.09
N LEU A 374 0.66 7.59 21.51
CA LEU A 374 1.87 7.80 22.32
C LEU A 374 1.78 7.04 23.64
N ILE A 375 0.63 7.10 24.31
CA ILE A 375 0.39 6.38 25.56
C ILE A 375 0.40 4.86 25.33
N ARG A 376 -0.22 4.37 24.25
CA ARG A 376 -0.14 2.97 23.81
C ARG A 376 1.32 2.52 23.65
N LEU A 377 2.12 3.31 22.92
CA LEU A 377 3.53 3.00 22.68
C LEU A 377 4.32 2.95 23.99
N ILE A 378 4.15 3.93 24.90
CA ILE A 378 4.80 3.90 26.22
C ILE A 378 4.39 2.64 26.99
N GLY A 379 3.09 2.32 27.02
CA GLY A 379 2.57 1.13 27.66
C GLY A 379 3.20 -0.15 27.10
N ASN A 380 3.30 -0.28 25.78
CA ASN A 380 3.96 -1.41 25.13
C ASN A 380 5.44 -1.50 25.51
N LEU A 381 6.19 -0.40 25.40
CA LEU A 381 7.61 -0.34 25.72
C LEU A 381 7.91 -0.66 27.20
N CYS A 382 6.94 -0.45 28.11
CA CYS A 382 7.07 -0.81 29.52
C CYS A 382 6.69 -2.27 29.85
N TYR A 383 6.05 -3.00 28.92
CA TYR A 383 5.57 -4.34 29.18
C TYR A 383 6.73 -5.28 29.56
N LYS A 384 6.75 -5.73 30.82
CA LYS A 384 7.80 -6.58 31.41
C LYS A 384 9.23 -6.03 31.24
N ASN A 385 9.38 -4.70 31.16
CA ASN A 385 10.66 -4.05 31.00
C ASN A 385 10.90 -3.04 32.12
N LYS A 386 11.63 -3.47 33.14
CA LYS A 386 11.91 -2.67 34.34
C LYS A 386 12.68 -1.38 34.04
N GLU A 387 13.62 -1.43 33.09
CA GLU A 387 14.41 -0.25 32.72
C GLU A 387 13.53 0.86 32.14
N ASN A 388 12.62 0.52 31.23
CA ASN A 388 11.66 1.46 30.66
C ASN A 388 10.63 1.94 31.69
N GLN A 389 10.18 1.07 32.59
CA GLN A 389 9.30 1.47 33.69
C GLN A 389 9.97 2.51 34.60
N ASP A 390 11.23 2.27 34.98
CA ASP A 390 12.01 3.16 35.83
C ASP A 390 12.30 4.48 35.08
N LYS A 391 12.61 4.41 33.78
CA LYS A 391 12.82 5.58 32.91
C LYS A 391 11.60 6.50 32.85
N VAL A 392 10.40 5.94 32.69
CA VAL A 392 9.16 6.73 32.68
C VAL A 392 8.95 7.45 34.00
N ASN A 393 9.31 6.83 35.12
CA ASN A 393 9.26 7.46 36.43
C ASN A 393 10.30 8.59 36.58
N GLU A 394 11.56 8.32 36.19
CA GLU A 394 12.65 9.31 36.20
C GLU A 394 12.34 10.58 35.41
N LEU A 395 11.52 10.45 34.36
CA LEU A 395 11.11 11.55 33.49
C LEU A 395 9.75 12.15 33.86
N ASP A 396 9.22 11.91 35.05
CA ASP A 396 7.90 12.40 35.49
C ASP A 396 6.77 12.05 34.50
N GLY A 397 6.90 10.89 33.83
CA GLY A 397 5.94 10.42 32.84
C GLY A 397 4.69 9.79 33.47
N ILE A 398 4.77 9.27 34.69
CA ILE A 398 3.62 8.66 35.39
C ILE A 398 2.50 9.68 35.63
N PRO A 399 2.76 10.86 36.25
CA PRO A 399 1.73 11.89 36.40
C PRO A 399 1.18 12.38 35.06
N LEU A 400 2.04 12.53 34.05
CA LEU A 400 1.65 12.97 32.70
C LEU A 400 0.66 12.01 32.02
N ILE A 401 0.89 10.70 32.17
CA ILE A 401 -0.01 9.66 31.64
C ILE A 401 -1.32 9.65 32.42
N LEU A 402 -1.28 9.73 33.75
CA LEU A 402 -2.48 9.76 34.59
C LEU A 402 -3.33 11.01 34.32
N ASP A 403 -2.74 12.18 34.13
CA ASP A 403 -3.48 13.41 33.81
C ASP A 403 -4.09 13.38 32.39
N SER A 404 -3.69 12.42 31.56
CA SER A 404 -4.33 12.16 30.27
C SER A 404 -5.58 11.28 30.39
N SER A 405 -6.06 10.95 31.60
CA SER A 405 -7.27 10.15 31.81
C SER A 405 -8.58 10.93 31.70
N ASN A 406 -8.55 12.21 31.33
CA ASN A 406 -9.77 13.02 31.20
C ASN A 406 -10.67 12.46 30.09
N ILE A 407 -11.99 12.63 30.24
CA ILE A 407 -12.94 12.29 29.19
C ILE A 407 -12.64 13.17 27.98
N ASP A 408 -12.42 12.52 26.84
CA ASP A 408 -12.18 13.17 25.56
C ASP A 408 -13.02 12.45 24.50
N ASP A 409 -14.08 13.12 24.03
CA ASP A 409 -14.98 12.55 23.04
C ASP A 409 -14.27 12.31 21.69
N ASN A 410 -13.20 13.06 21.41
CA ASN A 410 -12.38 12.88 20.20
C ASN A 410 -11.46 11.66 20.33
N ASN A 411 -11.22 11.16 21.55
CA ASN A 411 -10.34 10.02 21.79
C ASN A 411 -11.00 9.01 22.75
N PRO A 412 -12.05 8.30 22.29
CA PRO A 412 -12.86 7.43 23.14
C PRO A 412 -12.07 6.27 23.78
N PHE A 413 -10.89 5.95 23.25
CA PHE A 413 -10.01 4.89 23.76
C PHE A 413 -8.88 5.39 24.69
N MET A 414 -8.80 6.70 24.97
CA MET A 414 -7.71 7.29 25.75
C MET A 414 -7.59 6.66 27.13
N MET A 415 -8.71 6.50 27.84
CA MET A 415 -8.74 5.88 29.17
C MET A 415 -8.21 4.44 29.15
N GLN A 416 -8.55 3.65 28.14
CA GLN A 416 -8.12 2.25 28.02
C GLN A 416 -6.61 2.17 27.84
N TRP A 417 -6.03 3.06 27.04
CA TRP A 417 -4.58 3.14 26.87
C TRP A 417 -3.88 3.64 28.12
N VAL A 418 -4.45 4.60 28.86
CA VAL A 418 -3.93 5.02 30.17
C VAL A 418 -3.93 3.86 31.15
N VAL A 419 -5.05 3.15 31.30
CA VAL A 419 -5.15 1.98 32.20
C VAL A 419 -4.13 0.91 31.82
N TYR A 420 -4.01 0.60 30.53
CA TYR A 420 -3.04 -0.36 30.02
C TYR A 420 -1.59 0.07 30.32
N ALA A 421 -1.25 1.33 30.05
CA ALA A 421 0.08 1.87 30.33
C ALA A 421 0.40 1.84 31.83
N VAL A 422 -0.51 2.28 32.69
CA VAL A 422 -0.34 2.25 34.15
C VAL A 422 -0.16 0.83 34.67
N ARG A 423 -0.93 -0.13 34.15
CA ARG A 423 -0.76 -1.55 34.48
C ARG A 423 0.65 -2.04 34.12
N ASN A 424 1.16 -1.72 32.93
CA ASN A 424 2.51 -2.13 32.52
C ASN A 424 3.62 -1.37 33.26
N LEU A 425 3.38 -0.12 33.66
CA LEU A 425 4.31 0.70 34.45
C LEU A 425 4.49 0.18 35.88
N THR A 426 3.46 -0.45 36.43
CA THR A 426 3.41 -0.90 37.83
C THR A 426 3.59 -2.40 38.00
N GLU A 427 3.50 -3.19 36.92
CA GLU A 427 3.77 -4.63 36.93
C GLU A 427 5.18 -4.91 37.45
N ASP A 428 5.26 -5.62 38.58
CA ASP A 428 6.50 -5.97 39.30
C ASP A 428 7.41 -4.77 39.65
N ASN A 429 6.85 -3.56 39.76
CA ASN A 429 7.58 -2.33 40.06
C ASN A 429 7.01 -1.59 41.28
N SER A 430 7.50 -1.93 42.47
CA SER A 430 7.05 -1.32 43.74
C SER A 430 7.34 0.17 43.81
N GLN A 431 8.41 0.65 43.18
CA GLN A 431 8.75 2.08 43.17
C GLN A 431 7.68 2.89 42.44
N ASN A 432 7.24 2.42 41.27
CA ASN A 432 6.18 3.07 40.52
C ASN A 432 4.82 2.97 41.23
N GLN A 433 4.53 1.83 41.87
CA GLN A 433 3.35 1.68 42.72
C GLN A 433 3.37 2.69 43.88
N ASP A 434 4.51 2.86 44.55
CA ASP A 434 4.67 3.81 45.66
C ASP A 434 4.50 5.27 45.21
N VAL A 435 4.98 5.62 44.00
CA VAL A 435 4.79 6.96 43.43
C VAL A 435 3.31 7.27 43.25
N ILE A 436 2.54 6.32 42.70
CA ILE A 436 1.09 6.48 42.51
C ILE A 436 0.37 6.48 43.87
N ALA A 437 0.76 5.62 44.80
CA ALA A 437 0.15 5.54 46.14
C ALA A 437 0.36 6.82 46.97
N LYS A 438 1.42 7.58 46.69
CA LYS A 438 1.70 8.89 47.32
C LYS A 438 0.96 10.05 46.67
N MET A 439 0.28 9.83 45.54
CA MET A 439 -0.54 10.89 44.94
C MET A 439 -1.73 11.18 45.85
N GLU A 440 -1.81 12.41 46.33
CA GLU A 440 -2.90 12.87 47.20
C GLU A 440 -4.10 13.31 46.37
N GLU A 441 -5.30 12.95 46.82
CA GLU A 441 -6.54 13.42 46.22
C GLU A 441 -6.69 14.94 46.42
N GLN A 442 -6.70 15.71 45.33
CA GLN A 442 -6.82 17.19 45.37
C GLN A 442 -8.26 17.72 45.29
N GLY A 443 -9.27 16.83 45.31
CA GLY A 443 -10.69 17.19 45.25
C GLY A 443 -11.41 16.64 44.01
N LEU A 444 -12.63 17.12 43.78
CA LEU A 444 -13.44 16.74 42.61
C LEU A 444 -12.85 17.33 41.33
N ALA A 445 -12.65 16.49 40.31
CA ALA A 445 -12.37 16.95 38.95
C ALA A 445 -13.54 17.80 38.40
N ASP A 446 -13.32 18.48 37.27
CA ASP A 446 -14.37 19.29 36.64
C ASP A 446 -15.60 18.41 36.31
N ALA A 447 -16.73 18.72 36.95
CA ALA A 447 -18.00 18.04 36.77
C ALA A 447 -18.92 18.76 35.76
N SER A 448 -18.38 19.68 34.95
CA SER A 448 -19.13 20.47 33.97
C SER A 448 -19.93 19.60 32.99
N LEU A 449 -19.37 18.50 32.49
CA LEU A 449 -20.06 17.55 31.62
C LEU A 449 -21.27 16.88 32.31
N LEU A 450 -21.07 16.40 33.54
CA LEU A 450 -22.14 15.77 34.31
C LEU A 450 -23.26 16.78 34.61
N LYS A 451 -22.91 18.03 34.94
CA LYS A 451 -23.89 19.12 35.08
C LYS A 451 -24.66 19.37 33.78
N LYS A 452 -24.00 19.37 32.62
CA LYS A 452 -24.67 19.46 31.31
C LYS A 452 -25.62 18.29 31.06
N MET A 453 -25.28 17.09 31.52
CA MET A 453 -26.13 15.89 31.45
C MET A 453 -27.23 15.85 32.53
N GLY A 454 -27.34 16.88 33.38
CA GLY A 454 -28.33 16.94 34.45
C GLY A 454 -27.96 16.09 35.67
N PHE A 455 -26.67 15.98 35.99
CA PHE A 455 -26.18 15.33 37.20
C PHE A 455 -25.27 16.25 38.03
N GLU A 456 -25.30 16.07 39.35
CA GLU A 456 -24.37 16.68 40.30
C GLU A 456 -23.56 15.60 41.01
N ILE A 457 -22.28 15.86 41.23
CA ILE A 457 -21.44 15.00 42.05
C ILE A 457 -21.30 15.61 43.44
N GLU A 458 -21.61 14.81 44.45
CA GLU A 458 -21.29 15.11 45.85
C GLU A 458 -20.26 14.11 46.35
N LYS A 459 -19.23 14.60 47.05
CA LYS A 459 -18.28 13.75 47.77
C LYS A 459 -18.81 13.49 49.17
N SER A 460 -19.00 12.23 49.54
CA SER A 460 -19.39 11.79 50.89
C SER A 460 -18.35 10.79 51.43
N GLY A 461 -17.41 11.29 52.25
CA GLY A 461 -16.23 10.52 52.66
C GLY A 461 -15.37 10.13 51.46
N ASP A 462 -15.06 8.84 51.33
CA ASP A 462 -14.30 8.29 50.19
C ASP A 462 -15.17 7.97 48.96
N LYS A 463 -16.49 8.24 49.02
CA LYS A 463 -17.44 7.90 47.94
C LYS A 463 -17.86 9.13 47.16
N LEU A 464 -17.97 8.97 45.84
CA LEU A 464 -18.62 9.91 44.94
C LEU A 464 -20.08 9.49 44.75
N ILE A 465 -21.01 10.40 45.01
CA ILE A 465 -22.45 10.20 44.82
C ILE A 465 -22.88 11.04 43.62
N LEU A 466 -23.41 10.39 42.59
CA LEU A 466 -24.02 11.05 41.44
C LEU A 466 -25.52 11.27 41.72
N LYS A 467 -25.96 12.52 41.76
CA LYS A 467 -27.37 12.93 41.92
C LYS A 467 -27.92 13.36 40.57
N SER A 468 -29.13 12.96 40.21
CA SER A 468 -29.81 13.48 39.01
C SER A 468 -30.58 14.75 39.35
N ASN A 469 -30.47 15.77 38.51
CA ASN A 469 -31.25 17.01 38.56
C ASN A 469 -32.63 16.86 37.89
N ASN A 470 -32.90 15.72 37.22
CA ASN A 470 -34.21 15.44 36.64
C ASN A 470 -35.16 14.88 37.70
N ASP A 471 -35.50 15.71 38.70
CA ASP A 471 -36.77 15.58 39.42
C ASP A 471 -37.91 16.10 38.52
N ILE A 472 -38.15 15.44 37.38
CA ILE A 472 -39.43 15.57 36.69
C ILE A 472 -40.21 14.30 37.05
N PRO A 473 -41.18 14.36 37.98
CA PRO A 473 -41.96 13.18 38.35
C PRO A 473 -42.73 12.69 37.11
N PRO A 474 -42.93 11.37 36.94
CA PRO A 474 -43.74 10.87 35.85
C PRO A 474 -45.17 11.42 35.97
N PRO A 475 -45.84 11.72 34.84
CA PRO A 475 -47.23 12.16 34.85
C PRO A 475 -48.21 11.10 35.36
#